data_AF-A0A969TAI8-F1
#
_entry.id   AF-A0A969TAI8-F1
#
_cell.length_a   1.000
_cell.length_b   1.000
_cell.length_c   1.000
_cell.angle_alpha   90.00
_cell.angle_beta   90.00
_cell.angle_gamma   90.00
#
_symmetry.space_group_name_H-M   'P 1'
#
loop_
_entity.id
_entity.type
_entity.pdbx_description
1 polymer ?
#
loop_
_entity_poly.entity_id
_entity_poly.type
_entity_poly.pdbx_seq_one_letter_code
_entity_poly.pdbx_strand_id
1 'polypeptide(L)'
;MCVYIYQKNKTETQRFFGYPSLISVEVAETKEIFDEDEIRKILNFCQKLGLDYGELDILRDKRDKRIYIVDANNTPSSRLLFEPLILPLEKCILDPEDRQLALQKMAEVFQKEFLNIEKSEITPP
;
A
#
# COMPACT_ATOMS: atom_id res chain seq x y z
N MET A 1 -7.22 9.95 2.62
CA MET A 1 -6.69 8.67 2.10
C MET A 1 -5.19 8.78 1.89
N CYS A 2 -4.39 7.98 2.60
CA CYS A 2 -2.96 7.85 2.33
C CYS A 2 -2.76 6.59 1.50
N VAL A 3 -2.00 6.76 0.42
CA VAL A 3 -1.61 5.67 -0.46
C VAL A 3 -0.09 5.76 -0.54
N TYR A 4 0.58 4.69 -0.16
CA TYR A 4 1.99 4.48 -0.40
C TYR A 4 2.14 3.15 -1.14
N ILE A 5 3.23 2.99 -1.87
CA ILE A 5 3.44 1.87 -2.77
C ILE A 5 4.64 1.07 -2.29
N TYR A 6 4.47 -0.25 -2.26
CA TYR A 6 5.60 -1.17 -2.22
C TYR A 6 6.03 -1.52 -3.65
N GLN A 7 7.16 -0.99 -4.08
CA GLN A 7 7.75 -1.39 -5.36
C GLN A 7 8.51 -2.70 -5.18
N LYS A 8 7.83 -3.80 -5.48
CA LYS A 8 8.32 -5.18 -5.34
C LYS A 8 9.11 -5.59 -6.58
N ASN A 9 10.43 -5.64 -6.51
CA ASN A 9 11.28 -6.10 -7.62
C ASN A 9 11.42 -7.63 -7.59
N LYS A 10 11.14 -8.28 -8.73
CA LYS A 10 11.22 -9.73 -8.92
C LYS A 10 11.86 -10.07 -10.26
N THR A 11 12.39 -11.28 -10.37
CA THR A 11 12.80 -11.81 -11.68
C THR A 11 11.58 -12.08 -12.57
N GLU A 12 11.79 -12.10 -13.89
CA GLU A 12 10.72 -12.42 -14.83
C GLU A 12 10.08 -13.79 -14.55
N THR A 13 10.90 -14.80 -14.25
CA THR A 13 10.44 -16.17 -13.97
C THR A 13 9.67 -16.27 -12.67
N GLN A 14 9.89 -15.36 -11.72
CA GLN A 14 9.25 -15.39 -10.42
C GLN A 14 8.17 -14.31 -10.21
N ARG A 15 7.83 -13.53 -11.23
CA ARG A 15 6.95 -12.34 -11.11
C ARG A 15 5.56 -12.61 -10.48
N PHE A 16 5.05 -13.83 -10.62
CA PHE A 16 3.76 -14.25 -10.05
C PHE A 16 3.88 -15.00 -8.72
N PHE A 17 5.09 -15.24 -8.22
CA PHE A 17 5.29 -15.93 -6.95
C PHE A 17 5.21 -14.94 -5.78
N GLY A 18 4.91 -15.46 -4.60
CA GLY A 18 4.75 -14.65 -3.39
C GLY A 18 6.08 -14.15 -2.81
N TYR A 19 6.06 -13.87 -1.50
CA TYR A 19 7.17 -13.31 -0.74
C TYR A 19 8.57 -13.92 -1.01
N PRO A 20 8.77 -15.25 -1.11
CA PRO A 20 10.10 -15.84 -1.31
C PRO A 20 10.79 -15.46 -2.63
N SER A 21 10.07 -14.82 -3.56
CA SER A 21 10.58 -14.39 -4.86
C SER A 21 11.03 -12.93 -4.93
N LEU A 22 10.84 -12.16 -3.85
CA LEU A 22 11.20 -10.75 -3.83
C LEU A 22 12.73 -10.60 -3.81
N ILE A 23 13.26 -9.78 -4.70
CA ILE A 23 14.68 -9.39 -4.73
C ILE A 23 14.89 -8.16 -3.85
N SER A 24 14.03 -7.15 -4.00
CA SER A 24 14.02 -5.95 -3.16
C SER A 24 12.61 -5.37 -3.08
N VAL A 25 12.39 -4.57 -2.05
CA VAL A 25 11.17 -3.77 -1.88
C VAL A 25 11.57 -2.38 -1.44
N GLU A 26 11.00 -1.38 -2.11
CA GLU A 26 11.17 0.04 -1.78
C GLU A 26 9.80 0.66 -1.52
N VAL A 27 9.73 1.65 -0.65
CA VAL A 27 8.52 2.49 -0.49
C VAL A 27 8.60 3.70 -1.40
N ALA A 28 7.53 3.94 -2.14
CA ALA A 28 7.37 5.13 -2.97
C ALA A 28 6.06 5.86 -2.64
N GLU A 29 6.06 7.16 -2.86
CA GLU A 29 4.83 7.94 -2.88
C GLU A 29 4.01 7.57 -4.12
N THR A 30 2.69 7.60 -3.98
CA THR A 30 1.79 7.19 -5.07
C THR A 30 2.01 8.01 -6.35
N LYS A 31 2.24 9.32 -6.18
CA LYS A 31 2.51 10.27 -7.27
C LYS A 31 3.86 10.06 -7.97
N GLU A 32 4.76 9.28 -7.40
CA GLU A 32 6.06 8.95 -8.03
C GLU A 32 5.91 7.80 -9.03
N ILE A 33 4.86 6.97 -8.89
CA ILE A 33 4.66 5.75 -9.68
C ILE A 33 3.47 5.85 -10.62
N PHE A 34 2.42 6.56 -10.22
CA PHE A 34 1.17 6.70 -10.98
C PHE A 34 0.92 8.16 -11.31
N ASP A 35 0.40 8.40 -12.51
CA ASP A 35 -0.11 9.72 -12.88
C ASP A 35 -1.47 10.02 -12.21
N GLU A 36 -1.93 11.28 -12.28
CA GLU A 36 -3.18 11.71 -11.65
C GLU A 36 -4.40 10.93 -12.14
N ASP A 37 -4.40 10.51 -13.40
CA ASP A 37 -5.51 9.80 -14.03
C ASP A 37 -5.56 8.34 -13.59
N GLU A 38 -4.40 7.70 -13.45
CA GLU A 38 -4.22 6.38 -12.86
C GLU A 38 -4.63 6.36 -11.39
N ILE A 39 -4.16 7.34 -10.61
CA ILE A 39 -4.55 7.50 -9.20
C ILE A 39 -6.06 7.63 -9.10
N ARG A 40 -6.67 8.52 -9.87
CA ARG A 40 -8.12 8.72 -9.89
C ARG A 40 -8.88 7.42 -10.23
N LYS A 41 -8.38 6.63 -11.17
CA LYS A 41 -8.99 5.33 -11.53
C LYS A 41 -8.86 4.30 -10.41
N ILE A 42 -7.70 4.24 -9.76
CA ILE A 42 -7.46 3.36 -8.60
C ILE A 42 -8.40 3.73 -7.44
N LEU A 43 -8.50 5.01 -7.11
CA LEU A 43 -9.39 5.50 -6.05
C LEU A 43 -10.86 5.17 -6.34
N ASN A 44 -11.30 5.39 -7.58
CA ASN A 44 -12.65 5.03 -8.02
C ASN A 44 -12.90 3.52 -7.95
N PHE A 45 -11.88 2.69 -8.26
CA PHE A 45 -11.96 1.25 -8.08
C PHE A 45 -12.17 0.89 -6.60
N CYS A 46 -11.35 1.43 -5.69
CA CYS A 46 -11.50 1.18 -4.24
C CYS A 46 -12.87 1.62 -3.73
N GLN A 47 -13.33 2.81 -4.12
CA GLN A 47 -14.65 3.33 -3.72
C GLN A 47 -15.79 2.41 -4.17
N LYS A 48 -15.75 1.94 -5.42
CA LYS A 48 -16.77 1.01 -5.94
C LYS A 48 -16.74 -0.35 -5.27
N LEU A 49 -15.57 -0.78 -4.82
CA LEU A 49 -15.40 -2.04 -4.08
C LEU A 49 -15.80 -1.90 -2.60
N GLY A 50 -15.96 -0.69 -2.08
CA GLY A 50 -16.13 -0.43 -0.64
C GLY A 50 -14.84 -0.70 0.14
N LEU A 51 -13.68 -0.49 -0.49
CA LEU A 51 -12.37 -0.72 0.11
C LEU A 51 -11.84 0.57 0.75
N ASP A 52 -12.22 0.78 2.01
CA ASP A 52 -11.73 1.92 2.80
C ASP A 52 -10.28 1.75 3.26
N TYR A 53 -9.89 0.50 3.50
CA TYR A 53 -8.53 0.09 3.85
C TYR A 53 -8.21 -1.26 3.23
N GLY A 54 -7.04 -1.37 2.60
CA GLY A 54 -6.57 -2.60 1.99
C GLY A 54 -5.28 -2.43 1.19
N GLU A 55 -4.82 -3.52 0.62
CA GLU A 55 -3.68 -3.56 -0.30
C GLU A 55 -4.15 -3.96 -1.69
N LEU A 56 -3.68 -3.25 -2.72
CA LEU A 56 -3.86 -3.63 -4.11
C LEU A 56 -2.55 -4.15 -4.68
N ASP A 57 -2.58 -5.30 -5.35
CA ASP A 57 -1.47 -5.70 -6.22
C ASP A 57 -1.73 -5.18 -7.63
N ILE A 58 -0.84 -4.32 -8.11
CA ILE A 58 -0.96 -3.64 -9.41
C ILE A 58 0.23 -4.01 -10.29
N LEU A 59 -0.04 -4.45 -11.51
CA LEU A 59 0.97 -4.69 -12.55
C LEU A 59 0.91 -3.60 -13.61
N ARG A 60 2.05 -3.24 -14.19
CA ARG A 60 2.15 -2.33 -15.32
C ARG A 60 2.69 -3.07 -16.53
N ASP A 61 1.95 -3.06 -17.64
CA ASP A 61 2.42 -3.63 -18.89
C ASP A 61 3.58 -2.80 -19.47
N LYS A 62 4.64 -3.47 -19.92
CA LYS A 62 5.84 -2.77 -20.39
C LYS A 62 5.65 -2.13 -21.77
N ARG A 63 4.77 -2.70 -22.61
CA ARG A 63 4.57 -2.33 -24.02
C ARG A 63 3.65 -1.12 -24.15
N ASP A 64 2.50 -1.14 -23.49
CA ASP A 64 1.48 -0.07 -23.61
C ASP A 64 1.32 0.79 -22.35
N LYS A 65 2.07 0.48 -21.28
CA LYS A 65 2.10 1.18 -20.00
C LYS A 65 0.79 1.13 -19.20
N ARG A 66 -0.20 0.36 -19.62
CA ARG A 66 -1.45 0.20 -18.87
C ARG A 66 -1.20 -0.48 -17.54
N ILE A 67 -1.94 -0.04 -16.52
CA ILE A 67 -1.94 -0.67 -15.21
C ILE A 67 -3.13 -1.62 -15.05
N TYR A 68 -2.92 -2.69 -14.30
CA TYR A 68 -3.88 -3.74 -14.04
C TYR A 68 -3.87 -4.05 -12.55
N ILE A 69 -5.02 -3.84 -11.89
CA ILE A 69 -5.23 -4.32 -10.53
C ILE A 69 -5.53 -5.81 -10.64
N VAL A 70 -4.64 -6.66 -10.11
CA VAL A 70 -4.75 -8.12 -10.19
C VAL A 70 -5.28 -8.76 -8.92
N ASP A 71 -5.15 -8.07 -7.79
CA ASP A 71 -5.70 -8.49 -6.51
C ASP A 71 -6.08 -7.28 -5.65
N ALA A 72 -7.11 -7.45 -4.82
CA ALA A 72 -7.61 -6.44 -3.90
C ALA A 72 -7.87 -7.07 -2.52
N ASN A 73 -6.93 -6.86 -1.60
CA ASN A 73 -6.91 -7.46 -0.28
C ASN A 73 -7.53 -6.51 0.75
N ASN A 74 -8.76 -6.78 1.17
CA ASN A 74 -9.45 -6.03 2.24
C ASN A 74 -9.01 -6.40 3.67
N THR A 75 -8.27 -7.51 3.81
CA THR A 75 -7.56 -7.89 5.03
C THR A 75 -6.07 -7.96 4.71
N PRO A 76 -5.38 -6.81 4.57
CA PRO A 76 -3.99 -6.82 4.17
C PRO A 76 -3.14 -7.49 5.24
N SER A 77 -2.24 -8.39 4.81
CA SER A 77 -1.35 -9.08 5.72
C SER A 77 -0.30 -8.14 6.32
N SER A 78 -0.04 -6.99 5.67
CA SER A 78 0.98 -6.00 6.06
C SER A 78 2.32 -6.65 6.37
N ARG A 79 2.62 -7.79 5.73
CA ARG A 79 3.72 -8.70 6.13
C ARG A 79 5.05 -7.97 6.16
N LEU A 80 5.30 -7.10 5.19
CA LEU A 80 6.53 -6.32 5.06
C LEU A 80 6.77 -5.37 6.25
N LEU A 81 5.69 -4.89 6.89
CA LEU A 81 5.79 -4.04 8.08
C LEU A 81 6.12 -4.84 9.34
N PHE A 82 5.60 -6.06 9.42
CA PHE A 82 5.70 -6.90 10.61
C PHE A 82 6.80 -7.95 10.55
N GLU A 83 7.65 -7.94 9.52
CA GLU A 83 8.81 -8.84 9.41
C GLU A 83 9.68 -8.87 10.69
N PRO A 84 9.99 -7.73 11.35
CA PRO A 84 10.82 -7.74 12.54
C PRO A 84 10.20 -8.49 13.74
N LEU A 85 8.91 -8.80 13.71
CA LEU A 85 8.25 -9.61 14.75
C LEU A 85 8.43 -11.11 14.53
N ILE A 86 8.83 -11.53 13.33
CA ILE A 86 8.85 -12.93 12.88
C ILE A 86 10.26 -13.35 12.42
N LEU A 87 11.06 -12.39 11.95
CA LEU A 87 12.38 -12.59 11.37
C LEU A 87 13.43 -11.70 12.07
N PRO A 88 14.69 -12.16 12.15
CA PRO A 88 15.82 -11.29 12.47
C PRO A 88 15.91 -10.09 11.51
N LEU A 89 16.40 -8.94 12.00
CA LEU A 89 16.45 -7.69 11.22
C LEU A 89 17.26 -7.83 9.93
N GLU A 90 18.34 -8.61 9.94
CA GLU A 90 19.19 -8.88 8.79
C GLU A 90 18.50 -9.71 7.69
N LYS A 91 17.33 -10.30 8.00
CA LYS A 91 16.50 -11.06 7.04
C LYS A 91 15.25 -10.30 6.61
N CYS A 92 15.01 -9.11 7.16
CA CYS A 92 13.90 -8.26 6.71
C CYS A 92 14.28 -7.64 5.36
N ILE A 93 13.36 -7.68 4.40
CA ILE A 93 13.62 -7.20 3.03
C ILE A 93 13.29 -5.72 2.88
N LEU A 94 12.34 -5.22 3.68
CA LEU A 94 11.98 -3.82 3.69
C LEU A 94 12.97 -3.04 4.56
N ASP A 95 13.43 -1.89 4.12
CA ASP A 95 14.35 -1.05 4.89
C ASP A 95 13.71 -0.57 6.22
N PRO A 96 14.44 -0.49 7.33
CA PRO A 96 13.93 0.07 8.58
C PRO A 96 13.30 1.47 8.47
N GLU A 97 13.88 2.36 7.65
CA GLU A 97 13.37 3.72 7.46
C GLU A 97 12.05 3.70 6.68
N ASP A 98 11.96 2.86 5.65
CA ASP A 98 10.74 2.64 4.87
C ASP A 98 9.61 2.06 5.72
N ARG A 99 9.93 1.13 6.65
CA ARG A 99 8.95 0.63 7.63
C ARG A 99 8.44 1.73 8.53
N GLN A 100 9.33 2.58 9.04
CA GLN A 100 8.95 3.69 9.90
C GLN A 100 8.07 4.69 9.15
N LEU A 101 8.42 5.04 7.91
CA LEU A 101 7.65 5.92 7.05
C LEU A 101 6.23 5.37 6.81
N ALA A 102 6.12 4.10 6.45
CA ALA A 102 4.82 3.46 6.20
C ALA A 102 3.95 3.41 7.48
N LEU A 103 4.54 3.09 8.64
CA LEU A 103 3.85 3.15 9.94
C LEU A 103 3.38 4.56 10.27
N GLN A 104 4.24 5.57 10.09
CA GLN A 104 3.91 6.96 10.35
C GLN A 104 2.74 7.43 9.46
N LYS A 105 2.78 7.13 8.16
CA LYS A 105 1.70 7.44 7.21
C LYS A 105 0.36 6.83 7.62
N MET A 106 0.36 5.57 8.05
CA MET A 106 -0.87 4.92 8.53
C MET A 106 -1.37 5.57 9.83
N ALA A 107 -0.46 5.88 10.77
CA ALA A 107 -0.81 6.54 12.02
C ALA A 107 -1.40 7.94 11.81
N GLU A 108 -0.81 8.74 10.90
CA GLU A 108 -1.30 10.07 10.55
C GLU A 108 -2.72 10.03 9.96
N VAL A 109 -2.99 9.08 9.05
CA VAL A 109 -4.35 8.90 8.52
C VAL A 109 -5.30 8.44 9.59
N PHE A 110 -4.90 7.47 10.41
CA PHE A 110 -5.76 6.98 11.48
C PHE A 110 -6.14 8.13 12.43
N GLN A 111 -5.16 8.94 12.84
CA GLN A 111 -5.40 10.13 13.65
C GLN A 111 -6.36 11.11 12.98
N LYS A 112 -6.11 11.43 11.71
CA LYS A 112 -6.92 12.39 10.95
C LYS A 112 -8.36 11.93 10.76
N GLU A 113 -8.57 10.69 10.34
CA GLU A 113 -9.87 10.20 9.89
C GLU A 113 -10.70 9.63 11.06
N PHE A 114 -10.08 9.16 12.14
CA PHE A 114 -10.80 8.50 13.24
C PHE A 114 -10.67 9.19 14.60
N LEU A 115 -9.57 9.91 14.88
CA LEU A 115 -9.35 10.52 16.20
C LEU A 115 -9.66 12.03 16.24
N ASN A 116 -9.53 12.74 15.12
CA ASN A 116 -9.84 14.18 15.03
C ASN A 116 -11.34 14.48 14.82
N ILE A 117 -12.24 13.52 15.10
CA ILE A 117 -13.69 13.68 14.91
C ILE A 117 -14.34 14.60 15.96
N GLU A 118 -13.66 14.95 17.06
CA GLU A 118 -14.21 15.89 18.04
C GLU A 118 -13.95 17.36 17.67
N LYS A 119 -14.85 17.95 16.87
CA LYS A 119 -15.38 19.32 17.09
C LYS A 119 -16.51 19.82 16.16
N SER A 120 -17.23 18.96 15.44
CA SER A 120 -18.46 19.41 14.78
C SER A 120 -19.56 18.36 14.83
N GLU A 121 -20.64 18.73 15.54
CA GLU A 121 -22.00 18.19 15.47
C GLU A 121 -22.29 16.90 16.26
N ILE A 122 -22.47 17.08 17.58
CA ILE A 122 -23.54 16.40 18.31
C ILE A 122 -24.51 17.49 18.78
N THR A 123 -25.47 17.87 17.93
CA THR A 123 -26.74 18.43 18.43
C THR A 123 -27.65 17.25 18.75
N PRO A 124 -27.96 17.00 20.03
CA PRO A 124 -28.92 15.96 20.38
C PRO A 124 -30.33 16.33 19.88
N PRO A 125 -31.18 15.32 19.57
CA PRO A 125 -32.58 15.53 19.19
C PRO A 125 -33.43 16.11 20.32
#